data_AF-A0A484X1W4-F1
#
_entry.id   AF-A0A484X1W4-F1
#
_cell.length_a   1.000
_cell.length_b   1.000
_cell.length_c   1.000
_cell.angle_alpha   90.00
_cell.angle_beta   90.00
_cell.angle_gamma   90.00
#
_symmetry.space_group_name_H-M   'P 1'
#
loop_
_entity.id
_entity.type
_entity.pdbx_description
1 polymer ?
#
loop_
_entity_poly.entity_id
_entity_poly.type
_entity_poly.pdbx_seq_one_letter_code
_entity_poly.pdbx_strand_id
1 'polypeptide(L)'
;MAEQVQLQIRQQETNVEARERQVDQAKAQLETANLNLSYTEVRAPFDGFVTKRNVQPGTLVQAGTALFSLVSPNVWVVANFKESQLERMKPGDKVSVSVDAWPDMAA
;
A
#
# COMPACT_ATOMS: atom_id res chain seq x y z
N MET A 1 50.37 -27.89 21.07
CA MET A 1 49.37 -27.36 22.02
C MET A 1 48.76 -26.04 21.56
N ALA A 2 49.55 -25.06 21.10
CA ALA A 2 49.04 -23.78 20.61
C ALA A 2 48.03 -23.90 19.43
N GLU A 3 48.24 -24.83 18.49
CA GLU A 3 47.30 -25.07 17.37
C GLU A 3 45.94 -25.63 17.80
N GLN A 4 45.87 -26.45 18.85
CA GLN A 4 44.59 -26.98 19.34
C GLN A 4 43.73 -25.91 20.00
N VAL A 5 44.36 -24.97 20.72
CA VAL A 5 43.68 -23.83 21.33
C VAL A 5 43.10 -22.92 20.24
N GLN A 6 43.82 -22.69 19.14
CA GLN A 6 43.29 -21.89 18.01
C GLN A 6 42.10 -22.55 17.31
N LEU A 7 42.13 -23.88 17.12
CA LEU A 7 41.00 -24.62 16.56
C LEU A 7 39.77 -24.54 17.48
N GLN A 8 39.95 -24.63 18.80
CA GLN A 8 38.85 -24.47 19.75
C GLN A 8 38.28 -23.04 19.77
N ILE A 9 39.13 -22.01 19.70
CA ILE A 9 38.69 -20.60 19.62
C ILE A 9 37.87 -20.40 18.34
N ARG A 10 38.36 -20.85 17.19
CA ARG A 10 37.63 -20.73 15.91
C ARG A 10 36.27 -21.44 15.95
N GLN A 11 36.19 -22.62 16.56
CA GLN A 11 34.91 -23.34 16.73
C GLN A 11 33.94 -22.58 17.66
N GLN A 12 34.45 -21.97 18.73
CA GLN A 12 33.65 -21.14 19.62
C GLN A 12 33.14 -19.89 18.89
N GLU A 13 33.99 -19.22 18.11
CA GLU A 13 33.60 -18.07 17.30
C GLU A 13 32.52 -18.42 16.27
N THR A 14 32.67 -19.53 15.54
CA THR A 14 31.62 -20.00 14.61
C THR A 14 30.32 -20.33 15.34
N ASN A 15 30.38 -20.88 16.55
CA ASN A 15 29.19 -21.16 17.34
C ASN A 15 28.48 -19.88 17.83
N VAL A 16 29.24 -18.85 18.20
CA VAL A 16 28.69 -17.53 18.57
C VAL A 16 28.01 -16.92 17.35
N GLU A 17 28.69 -16.89 16.20
CA GLU A 17 28.14 -16.33 14.95
C GLU A 17 26.89 -17.10 14.49
N ALA A 18 26.88 -18.44 14.63
CA ALA A 18 25.71 -19.26 14.31
C ALA A 18 24.52 -18.95 15.23
N ARG A 19 24.76 -18.71 16.53
CA ARG A 19 23.71 -18.32 17.47
C ARG A 19 23.21 -16.90 17.21
N GLU A 20 24.08 -15.97 16.88
CA GLU A 20 23.68 -14.61 16.47
C GLU A 20 22.78 -14.68 15.24
N ARG A 21 23.18 -15.44 14.21
CA ARG A 21 22.34 -15.66 13.02
C ARG A 21 20.98 -16.30 13.35
N GLN A 22 20.92 -17.23 14.32
CA GLN A 22 19.65 -17.79 14.79
C GLN A 22 18.78 -16.73 15.48
N VAL A 23 19.38 -15.84 16.26
CA VAL A 23 18.65 -14.72 16.89
C VAL A 23 18.11 -13.76 15.84
N ASP A 24 18.91 -13.40 14.83
CA ASP A 24 18.45 -12.53 13.74
C ASP A 24 17.35 -13.20 12.91
N GLN A 25 17.46 -14.50 12.65
CA GLN A 25 16.40 -15.27 12.00
C GLN A 25 15.11 -15.27 12.83
N ALA A 26 15.20 -15.47 14.14
CA ALA A 26 14.05 -15.43 15.04
C ALA A 26 13.42 -14.02 15.11
N LYS A 27 14.24 -12.96 15.10
CA LYS A 27 13.75 -11.58 15.01
C LYS A 27 13.02 -11.32 13.69
N ALA A 28 13.55 -11.78 12.56
CA ALA A 28 12.89 -11.65 11.26
C ALA A 28 11.55 -12.39 11.23
N GLN A 29 11.47 -13.57 11.86
CA GLN A 29 10.22 -14.31 12.02
C GLN A 29 9.21 -13.56 12.88
N LEU A 30 9.66 -12.95 13.98
CA LEU A 30 8.83 -12.10 14.83
C LEU A 30 8.28 -10.88 14.06
N GLU A 31 9.14 -10.21 13.29
CA GLU A 31 8.75 -9.07 12.47
C GLU A 31 7.70 -9.47 11.42
N THR A 32 7.90 -10.62 10.77
CA THR A 32 6.92 -11.19 9.82
C THR A 32 5.59 -11.49 10.50
N ALA A 33 5.61 -12.08 11.71
CA ALA A 33 4.40 -12.37 12.47
C ALA A 33 3.67 -11.08 12.88
N ASN A 34 4.40 -10.05 13.30
CA ASN A 34 3.84 -8.73 13.60
C ASN A 34 3.22 -8.06 12.37
N LEU A 35 3.86 -8.18 11.20
CA LEU A 35 3.33 -7.67 9.93
C LEU A 35 2.03 -8.38 9.55
N ASN A 36 1.99 -9.72 9.69
CA ASN A 36 0.77 -10.49 9.47
C ASN A 36 -0.36 -10.10 10.43
N LEU A 37 -0.03 -9.82 11.71
CA LEU A 37 -1.00 -9.29 12.66
C LEU A 37 -1.50 -7.92 12.23
N SER A 38 -0.63 -7.04 11.74
CA SER A 38 -1.03 -5.71 11.23
C SER A 38 -1.96 -5.80 10.02
N TYR A 39 -1.80 -6.82 9.16
CA TYR A 39 -2.71 -7.08 8.04
C TYR A 39 -4.10 -7.56 8.45
N THR A 40 -4.33 -7.91 9.71
CA THR A 40 -5.69 -8.18 10.22
C THR A 40 -6.52 -6.91 10.37
N GLU A 41 -5.86 -5.75 10.50
CA GLU A 41 -6.51 -4.45 10.58
C GLU A 41 -6.34 -3.68 9.26
N VAL A 42 -7.37 -3.73 8.42
CA VAL A 42 -7.35 -3.03 7.13
C VAL A 42 -7.65 -1.54 7.34
N ARG A 43 -6.62 -0.70 7.25
CA ARG A 43 -6.73 0.77 7.35
C ARG A 43 -6.83 1.41 5.96
N ALA A 44 -7.50 2.55 5.88
CA ALA A 44 -7.57 3.34 4.66
C ALA A 44 -6.20 3.99 4.36
N PRO A 45 -5.73 3.97 3.10
CA PRO A 45 -4.46 4.61 2.72
C PRO A 45 -4.53 6.13 2.62
N PHE A 46 -5.74 6.70 2.51
CA PHE A 46 -5.97 8.15 2.42
C PHE A 46 -7.36 8.51 2.97
N ASP A 47 -7.52 9.78 3.34
CA ASP A 47 -8.81 10.34 3.75
C ASP A 47 -9.77 10.45 2.56
N GLY A 48 -10.98 9.90 2.71
CA GLY A 48 -11.96 9.86 1.64
C GLY A 48 -13.29 9.25 2.06
N PHE A 49 -14.16 9.04 1.08
CA PHE A 49 -15.49 8.46 1.30
C PHE A 49 -15.53 7.02 0.80
N VAL A 50 -16.11 6.13 1.60
CA VAL A 50 -16.36 4.74 1.19
C VAL A 50 -17.59 4.73 0.26
N THR A 51 -17.38 4.46 -1.02
CA THR A 51 -18.45 4.41 -2.03
C THR A 51 -19.11 3.04 -2.10
N LYS A 52 -18.34 1.97 -1.88
CA LYS A 52 -18.83 0.59 -1.87
C LYS A 52 -18.20 -0.19 -0.74
N ARG A 53 -19.03 -0.94 -0.02
CA ARG A 53 -18.62 -1.94 0.97
C ARG A 53 -19.07 -3.31 0.47
N ASN A 54 -18.14 -4.13 0.03
CA ASN A 54 -18.43 -5.45 -0.54
C ASN A 54 -18.45 -6.56 0.53
N VAL A 55 -18.27 -6.22 1.80
CA VAL A 55 -18.13 -7.20 2.89
C VAL A 55 -19.06 -6.92 4.05
N GLN A 56 -19.49 -7.99 4.70
CA GLN A 56 -20.34 -7.97 5.89
C GLN A 56 -19.65 -8.73 7.03
N PRO A 57 -19.95 -8.41 8.31
CA PRO A 57 -19.44 -9.18 9.43
C PRO A 57 -19.73 -10.68 9.26
N GLY A 58 -18.72 -11.53 9.48
CA GLY A 58 -18.81 -12.98 9.25
C GLY A 58 -18.50 -13.45 7.83
N THR A 59 -18.22 -12.53 6.90
CA THR A 59 -17.77 -12.90 5.55
C THR A 59 -16.31 -13.36 5.60
N LEU A 60 -16.03 -14.56 5.08
CA LEU A 60 -14.66 -15.03 4.88
C LEU A 60 -14.05 -14.27 3.70
N VAL A 61 -12.96 -13.53 3.94
CA VAL A 61 -12.27 -12.74 2.92
C VAL A 61 -10.90 -13.35 2.64
N GLN A 62 -10.55 -13.46 1.36
CA GLN A 62 -9.25 -13.95 0.91
C GLN A 62 -8.33 -12.77 0.57
N ALA A 63 -7.02 -12.98 0.68
CA ALA A 63 -6.03 -11.98 0.26
C ALA A 63 -6.28 -11.56 -1.20
N GLY A 64 -6.26 -10.25 -1.46
CA GLY A 64 -6.55 -9.69 -2.78
C GLY A 64 -8.02 -9.38 -3.07
N THR A 65 -8.96 -9.72 -2.16
CA THR A 65 -10.37 -9.36 -2.33
C THR A 65 -10.58 -7.87 -2.03
N ALA A 66 -11.21 -7.14 -2.96
CA ALA A 66 -11.53 -5.72 -2.76
C ALA A 66 -12.69 -5.54 -1.75
N LEU A 67 -12.34 -5.19 -0.51
CA LEU A 67 -13.30 -5.02 0.59
C LEU A 67 -14.09 -3.71 0.50
N PHE A 68 -13.39 -2.61 0.24
CA PHE A 68 -13.92 -1.26 0.23
C PHE A 68 -13.44 -0.52 -1.02
N SER A 69 -14.31 0.31 -1.59
CA SER A 69 -13.93 1.30 -2.59
C SER A 69 -13.93 2.67 -1.93
N LEU A 70 -12.78 3.35 -1.96
CA LEU A 70 -12.60 4.69 -1.42
C LEU A 70 -12.47 5.69 -2.56
N VAL A 71 -13.11 6.85 -2.41
CA VAL A 71 -12.97 8.00 -3.29
C VAL A 71 -12.34 9.15 -2.52
N SER A 72 -11.30 9.74 -3.10
CA SER A 72 -10.66 10.95 -2.58
C SER A 72 -11.59 12.17 -2.71
N PRO A 73 -11.52 13.15 -1.80
CA PRO A 73 -12.29 14.39 -1.91
C PRO A 73 -11.83 15.28 -3.08
N ASN A 74 -10.63 15.05 -3.62
CA ASN A 74 -10.13 15.76 -4.80
C ASN A 74 -10.91 15.32 -6.04
N VAL A 75 -11.70 16.25 -6.60
CA VAL A 75 -12.48 16.04 -7.81
C VAL A 75 -11.67 16.54 -9.01
N TRP A 76 -11.57 15.71 -10.05
CA TRP A 76 -11.06 16.11 -11.36
C TRP A 76 -12.08 15.75 -12.44
N VAL A 77 -12.10 16.53 -13.52
CA VAL A 77 -12.97 16.29 -14.67
C VAL A 77 -12.11 15.81 -15.83
N VAL A 78 -12.43 14.64 -16.38
CA VAL A 78 -11.79 14.13 -17.61
C VAL A 78 -12.74 14.40 -18.77
N ALA A 79 -12.32 15.26 -19.69
CA ALA A 79 -13.03 15.50 -20.93
C ALA A 79 -12.32 14.76 -22.07
N ASN A 80 -13.02 13.84 -22.73
CA ASN A 80 -12.50 13.10 -23.86
C ASN A 80 -12.69 13.93 -25.13
N PHE A 81 -11.58 14.44 -25.69
CA PHE A 81 -11.58 15.21 -26.93
C PHE A 81 -11.06 14.40 -28.11
N LYS A 82 -11.53 14.71 -29.32
CA LYS A 82 -10.97 14.12 -30.55
C LYS A 82 -9.60 14.73 -30.83
N GLU A 83 -8.69 13.95 -31.41
CA GLU A 83 -7.33 14.40 -31.73
C GLU A 83 -7.31 15.66 -32.62
N SER A 84 -8.23 15.76 -33.59
CA SER A 84 -8.41 16.97 -34.42
C SER A 84 -8.85 18.22 -33.65
N GLN A 85 -9.34 18.07 -32.41
CA GLN A 85 -9.73 19.17 -31.53
C GLN A 85 -8.60 19.55 -30.56
N LEU A 86 -7.60 18.67 -30.37
CA LEU A 86 -6.47 18.90 -29.49
C LEU A 86 -5.55 20.02 -30.01
N GLU A 87 -5.40 20.17 -31.33
CA GLU A 87 -4.57 21.21 -31.96
C GLU A 87 -4.97 22.63 -31.56
N ARG A 88 -6.22 22.82 -31.13
CA ARG A 88 -6.79 24.12 -30.75
C ARG A 88 -6.80 24.34 -29.23
N MET A 89 -6.33 23.38 -28.44
CA MET A 89 -6.30 23.45 -26.98
C MET A 89 -4.88 23.76 -26.49
N LYS A 90 -4.76 24.67 -25.54
CA LYS A 90 -3.49 25.01 -24.88
C LYS A 90 -3.62 24.90 -23.36
N PRO A 91 -2.55 24.48 -22.65
CA PRO A 91 -2.52 24.54 -21.20
C PRO A 91 -2.79 25.98 -20.73
N GLY A 92 -3.79 26.17 -19.87
CA GLY A 92 -4.18 27.47 -19.33
C GLY A 92 -5.40 28.11 -20.01
N ASP A 93 -5.97 27.48 -21.04
CA ASP A 93 -7.23 27.94 -21.63
C ASP A 93 -8.36 27.90 -20.61
N LYS A 94 -9.14 28.98 -20.53
CA LYS A 94 -10.31 29.05 -19.65
C LYS A 94 -11.40 28.14 -20.19
N VAL A 95 -11.91 27.26 -19.34
CA VAL A 95 -13.00 26.34 -19.66
C VAL A 95 -14.14 26.55 -18.67
N SER A 96 -15.37 26.55 -19.15
CA SER A 96 -16.57 26.46 -18.31
C SER A 96 -17.03 25.01 -18.29
N VAL A 97 -17.26 24.47 -17.10
CA VAL A 97 -17.78 23.12 -16.91
C VAL A 97 -19.15 23.24 -16.25
N SER A 98 -20.19 22.74 -16.92
CA SER A 98 -21.54 22.64 -16.35
C SER A 98 -21.86 21.17 -16.08
N VAL A 99 -22.49 20.90 -14.93
CA VAL A 99 -22.93 19.57 -14.53
C VAL A 99 -24.45 19.53 -14.62
N ASP A 100 -24.97 18.69 -15.53
CA ASP A 100 -26.40 18.59 -15.83
C ASP A 100 -27.27 18.20 -14.61
N ALA A 101 -26.66 17.60 -13.58
CA ALA A 101 -27.32 17.29 -12.31
C ALA A 101 -27.75 18.54 -11.51
N TRP A 102 -27.18 19.73 -11.81
CA TRP A 102 -27.57 21.01 -11.23
C TRP A 102 -27.45 22.15 -12.25
N PRO A 103 -28.54 22.49 -12.97
CA PRO A 103 -28.49 23.47 -14.06
C PRO A 103 -28.23 24.93 -13.63
N ASP A 104 -28.25 25.24 -12.33
CA ASP A 104 -28.18 26.62 -11.80
C ASP A 104 -26.85 27.00 -11.11
N MET A 105 -25.83 26.14 -11.16
CA MET A 105 -24.47 26.48 -10.68
C MET A 105 -23.45 26.29 -11.80
N ALA A 106 -23.26 27.33 -12.60
CA ALA A 106 -22.04 27.48 -13.40
C ALA A 106 -20.92 27.98 -12.48
N ALA A 107 -19.86 27.18 -12.31
CA ALA A 107 -18.62 27.59 -11.65
C ALA A 107 -17.52 27.85 -12.68
#